data_AF-A0AA97M0N5-F1
#
_entry.id   AF-A0AA97M0N5-F1
#
_cell.length_a   1.000
_cell.length_b   1.000
_cell.length_c   1.000
_cell.angle_alpha   90.00
_cell.angle_beta   90.00
_cell.angle_gamma   90.00
#
_symmetry.space_group_name_H-M   'P 1'
#
loop_
_entity.id
_entity.type
_entity.pdbx_description
1 polymer ?
#
loop_
_entity_poly.entity_id
_entity_poly.type
_entity_poly.pdbx_seq_one_letter_code
_entity_poly.pdbx_strand_id
1 'polypeptide(L)' 'MTVAFTSFPGLPASVAAARRFVVGAVRLCPRSTAPDEVVERAELITSELATNAIRHVRHEVARFQWLHRMEVLIRAM' A
#
# COMPACT_ATOMS: atom_id res chain seq x y z
N MET A 1 4.87 -13.47 -13.01
CA MET A 1 4.94 -12.27 -12.15
C MET A 1 3.67 -12.23 -11.32
N THR A 2 3.79 -12.17 -10.00
CA THR A 2 2.62 -12.04 -9.11
C THR A 2 2.42 -10.57 -8.82
N VAL A 3 1.20 -10.07 -9.05
CA VAL A 3 0.82 -8.69 -8.74
C VAL A 3 -0.29 -8.74 -7.69
N ALA A 4 -0.09 -8.05 -6.57
CA ALA A 4 -1.12 -7.86 -5.55
C ALA A 4 -1.63 -6.42 -5.62
N PHE A 5 -2.94 -6.25 -5.70
CA PHE A 5 -3.58 -4.93 -5.66
C PHE A 5 -4.85 -4.97 -4.83
N THR A 6 -5.22 -3.82 -4.26
CA THR A 6 -6.49 -3.63 -3.57
C THR A 6 -6.83 -2.13 -3.55
N SER A 7 -8.07 -1.82 -3.15
CA SER A 7 -8.58 -0.47 -3.00
C SER A 7 -9.22 -0.32 -1.64
N PHE A 8 -9.02 0.85 -1.02
CA PHE A 8 -9.63 1.19 0.26
C PHE A 8 -10.36 2.53 0.15
N PRO A 9 -11.46 2.73 0.91
CA PRO A 9 -12.12 4.03 0.98
C PRO A 9 -11.19 5.08 1.60
N GLY A 10 -11.38 6.36 1.29
CA GLY A 10 -10.61 7.49 1.83
C GLY A 10 -10.89 7.80 3.31
N LEU A 11 -10.90 6.79 4.19
CA LEU A 11 -11.22 6.90 5.61
C LEU A 11 -9.97 6.63 6.48
N PRO A 12 -9.82 7.26 7.66
CA PRO A 12 -8.68 7.01 8.55
C PRO A 12 -8.45 5.51 8.88
N ALA A 13 -9.52 4.73 9.02
CA ALA A 13 -9.45 3.28 9.27
C ALA A 13 -8.76 2.50 8.12
N SER A 14 -8.80 3.02 6.89
CA SER A 14 -8.18 2.42 5.72
C SER A 14 -6.66 2.44 5.77
N VAL A 15 -6.03 3.34 6.53
CA VAL A 15 -4.57 3.37 6.68
C VAL A 15 -4.07 2.07 7.30
N ALA A 16 -4.71 1.62 8.38
CA ALA A 16 -4.34 0.36 9.04
C ALA A 16 -4.61 -0.86 8.14
N ALA A 17 -5.69 -0.83 7.35
CA ALA A 17 -5.99 -1.89 6.39
C ALA A 17 -4.95 -1.95 5.26
N ALA A 18 -4.53 -0.80 4.74
CA ALA A 18 -3.50 -0.70 3.71
C ALA A 18 -2.13 -1.22 4.20
N ARG A 19 -1.75 -0.89 5.45
CA ARG A 19 -0.54 -1.44 6.08
C ARG A 19 -0.57 -2.97 6.19
N ARG A 20 -1.67 -3.54 6.69
CA ARG A 20 -1.83 -5.01 6.76
C ARG A 20 -1.77 -5.65 5.37
N PHE A 21 -2.37 -5.02 4.37
CA PHE A 21 -2.34 -5.52 3.00
C PHE A 21 -0.92 -5.55 2.44
N VAL A 22 -0.13 -4.48 2.56
CA VAL A 22 1.24 -4.47 2.02
C VAL A 22 2.12 -5.51 2.72
N VAL A 23 2.03 -5.63 4.05
CA VAL A 23 2.80 -6.62 4.81
C VAL A 23 2.42 -8.03 4.40
N GLY A 24 1.12 -8.30 4.28
CA GLY A 24 0.60 -9.58 3.78
C GLY A 24 1.08 -9.87 2.37
N ALA A 25 1.01 -8.90 1.45
CA ALA A 25 1.45 -9.06 0.06
C ALA A 25 2.95 -9.36 -0.04
N VAL A 26 3.79 -8.66 0.74
CA VAL A 26 5.24 -8.89 0.77
C VAL A 26 5.55 -10.29 1.34
N ARG A 27 4.86 -10.72 2.41
CA ARG A 27 5.10 -12.03 3.04
C ARG A 27 4.55 -13.21 2.24
N LEU A 28 3.45 -13.03 1.52
CA LEU A 28 2.81 -14.07 0.70
C LEU A 28 3.43 -14.21 -0.69
N CYS A 29 4.31 -13.28 -1.10
CA CYS A 29 4.95 -13.34 -2.40
C CYS A 29 5.93 -14.53 -2.42
N PRO A 30 5.73 -15.53 -3.32
CA PRO A 30 6.63 -16.66 -3.41
C PRO A 30 8.04 -16.16 -3.76
N ARG A 31 9.04 -16.49 -2.94
CA ARG A 31 10.45 -16.03 -3.01
C ARG A 31 10.76 -14.70 -2.33
N SER A 32 9.82 -14.10 -1.62
CA SER A 32 10.16 -12.95 -0.76
C SER A 32 10.95 -13.41 0.46
N THR A 33 12.26 -13.14 0.45
CA THR A 33 13.13 -13.18 1.64
C THR A 33 13.38 -11.76 2.16
N ALA A 34 12.39 -10.86 1.99
CA ALA A 34 12.55 -9.47 2.36
C ALA A 34 12.89 -9.39 3.86
N PRO A 35 14.02 -8.75 4.24
CA PRO A 35 14.34 -8.54 5.64
C PRO A 35 13.24 -7.76 6.35
N ASP A 36 13.08 -7.95 7.66
CA ASP A 36 12.03 -7.28 8.43
C ASP A 36 12.11 -5.75 8.30
N GLU A 37 13.31 -5.18 8.24
CA GLU A 37 13.51 -3.74 8.00
C GLU A 37 12.87 -3.25 6.68
N VAL A 38 12.91 -4.08 5.63
CA VAL A 38 12.28 -3.76 4.34
C VAL A 38 10.75 -3.81 4.46
N VAL A 39 10.22 -4.78 5.21
CA VAL A 39 8.79 -4.91 5.47
C VAL A 39 8.27 -3.72 6.29
N GLU A 40 8.99 -3.35 7.35
CA GLU A 40 8.70 -2.19 8.19
C GLU A 40 8.73 -0.89 7.38
N ARG A 41 9.72 -0.73 6.50
CA ARG A 41 9.80 0.44 5.62
C ARG A 41 8.65 0.48 4.62
N ALA A 42 8.25 -0.65 4.05
CA ALA A 42 7.09 -0.72 3.15
C ALA A 42 5.78 -0.40 3.88
N GLU A 43 5.63 -0.85 5.12
CA GLU A 43 4.52 -0.49 6.00
C GLU A 43 4.48 1.02 6.26
N LEU A 44 5.62 1.63 6.61
CA LEU A 44 5.74 3.07 6.86
C LEU A 44 5.38 3.89 5.62
N ILE A 45 5.97 3.56 4.47
CA ILE A 45 5.67 4.23 3.19
C ILE A 45 4.18 4.14 2.87
N THR A 46 3.56 2.98 3.08
CA THR A 46 2.12 2.80 2.86
C THR A 46 1.29 3.66 3.80
N SER A 47 1.71 3.77 5.07
CA SER A 47 1.05 4.63 6.06
C SER A 47 1.05 6.09 5.64
N GLU A 48 2.22 6.62 5.25
CA GLU A 48 2.38 8.01 4.83
C GLU A 48 1.61 8.29 3.55
N LEU A 49 1.70 7.41 2.55
CA LEU A 49 0.97 7.57 1.29
C LEU A 49 -0.55 7.53 1.50
N ALA A 50 -1.06 6.60 2.30
CA ALA A 50 -2.49 6.51 2.59
C ALA A 50 -2.98 7.72 3.39
N THR A 51 -2.20 8.17 4.37
CA THR A 51 -2.52 9.38 5.17
C THR A 51 -2.53 10.63 4.29
N ASN A 52 -1.53 10.78 3.42
CA ASN A 52 -1.47 11.90 2.48
C ASN A 52 -2.59 11.83 1.46
N ALA A 53 -2.94 10.64 0.96
CA ALA A 53 -4.09 10.48 0.08
C ALA A 53 -5.38 10.95 0.77
N ILE A 54 -5.66 10.50 1.99
CA ILE A 54 -6.85 10.93 2.75
C ILE A 54 -6.84 12.45 2.99
N ARG A 55 -5.68 13.02 3.32
CA ARG A 55 -5.55 14.44 3.68
C ARG A 55 -5.64 15.37 2.46
N HIS A 56 -5.10 14.94 1.32
CA HIS A 56 -4.91 15.82 0.16
C HIS A 56 -5.77 15.47 -1.05
N VAL A 57 -6.22 14.22 -1.17
CA VAL A 57 -7.10 13.78 -2.25
C VAL A 57 -8.54 13.84 -1.74
N ARG A 58 -9.23 14.94 -2.02
CA ARG A 58 -10.63 15.19 -1.60
C ARG A 58 -11.67 14.32 -2.35
N HIS A 59 -11.27 13.19 -2.93
CA HIS A 59 -12.14 12.31 -3.75
C HIS A 59 -11.98 10.83 -3.37
N GLU A 60 -13.09 10.09 -3.45
CA GLU A 60 -13.49 9.01 -2.54
C GLU A 60 -12.80 7.64 -2.71
N VAL A 61 -11.79 7.48 -3.58
CA VAL A 61 -11.15 6.17 -3.78
C VAL A 61 -9.64 6.30 -4.07
N ALA A 62 -8.80 5.63 -3.27
CA ALA A 62 -7.37 5.49 -3.52
C ALA A 62 -7.04 4.04 -3.96
N ARG A 63 -6.43 3.90 -5.13
CA ARG A 63 -5.91 2.61 -5.65
C ARG A 63 -4.43 2.47 -5.29
N PHE A 64 -4.06 1.35 -4.68
CA PHE A 64 -2.65 1.04 -4.38
C PHE A 64 -2.19 -0.10 -5.30
N GLN A 65 -1.14 0.15 -6.08
CA GLN A 65 -0.53 -0.84 -6.97
C GLN A 65 0.96 -0.96 -6.63
N TRP A 66 1.41 -2.18 -6.31
CA TRP A 66 2.82 -2.48 -6.04
C TRP A 66 3.42 -3.21 -7.24
N LEU A 67 4.41 -2.59 -7.88
CA LEU A 67 5.26 -3.19 -8.90
C LEU A 67 6.63 -3.50 -8.29
N HIS A 68 7.35 -4.51 -8.80
CA HIS A 68 8.72 -4.88 -8.37
C HIS A 68 9.77 -3.75 -8.55
N ARG A 69 9.34 -2.58 -9.00
CA ARG A 69 10.04 -1.30 -9.05
C ARG A 69 9.19 -0.37 -8.17
N MET A 70 9.75 0.23 -7.12
CA MET A 70 9.04 1.02 -6.09
C MET A 70 8.17 2.17 -6.65
N GLU A 71 7.05 1.84 -7.30
CA GLU A 71 6.14 2.77 -7.96
C GLU A 71 4.75 2.55 -7.37
N VAL A 72 4.18 3.59 -6.74
CA VAL A 72 2.80 3.61 -6.26
C VAL A 72 1.97 4.48 -7.19
N LEU A 73 1.05 3.85 -7.92
CA LEU A 73 0.13 4.57 -8.82
C LEU A 73 -1.15 4.95 -8.07
N ILE A 74 -1.27 6.22 -7.67
CA ILE A 74 -2.52 6.80 -7.16
C ILE A 74 -3.32 7.29 -8.36
N ARG A 75 -4.44 6.61 -8.69
CA ARG A 75 -5.40 7.07 -9.70
C ARG A 75 -6.68 7.55 -9.01
N ALA A 76 -7.02 8.82 -9.23
CA ALA A 76 -8.37 9.31 -9.01
C ALA A 76 -9.27 8.78 -10.15
N MET A 77 -10.43 8.23 -9.81
CA MET A 77 -11.55 8.07 -10.74
C MET A 77 -12.69 8.97 -10.29
#